data_AF-A0A225WS42-F1
#
_entry.id   AF-A0A225WS42-F1
#
_cell.length_a   1.000
_cell.length_b   1.000
_cell.length_c   1.000
_cell.angle_alpha   90.00
_cell.angle_beta   90.00
_cell.angle_gamma   90.00
#
_symmetry.space_group_name_H-M   'P 1'
#
loop_
_entity.id
_entity.type
_entity.pdbx_description
1 polymer ?
#
loop_
_entity_poly.entity_id
_entity_poly.type
_entity_poly.pdbx_seq_one_letter_code
_entity_poly.pdbx_strand_id
1 'polypeptide(L)'
;MLRLFLQWTLNINKKSAEISWSRIKTVLEEAEKELGDNPIGTRFLTGDTFSAADIALCSHVALLVLPPEHEFIAPYISMDSIQDPIFRSRFEELRRSKIGQCMLWCYKNKRPASKADLVGGSSFDVEVE
;
A
#
# COMPACT_ATOMS: atom_id res chain seq x y z
N MET A 1 -21.78 -23.02 7.48
CA MET A 1 -22.23 -22.28 8.69
C MET A 1 -21.31 -21.09 8.99
N LEU A 2 -20.03 -21.29 9.37
CA LEU A 2 -19.11 -20.20 9.74
C LEU A 2 -18.96 -19.11 8.66
N ARG A 3 -18.75 -19.49 7.39
CA ARG A 3 -18.60 -18.52 6.28
C ARG A 3 -19.78 -17.57 6.13
N LEU A 4 -21.00 -18.10 6.16
CA LEU A 4 -22.22 -17.31 6.02
C LEU A 4 -22.43 -16.41 7.24
N PHE A 5 -22.16 -16.95 8.43
CA PHE A 5 -22.17 -16.18 9.67
C PHE A 5 -21.19 -15.00 9.60
N LEU A 6 -19.93 -15.24 9.20
CA LEU A 6 -18.92 -14.19 9.02
C LEU A 6 -19.32 -13.16 7.96
N GLN A 7 -19.85 -13.61 6.82
CA GLN A 7 -20.33 -12.71 5.78
C GLN A 7 -21.45 -11.80 6.27
N TRP A 8 -22.34 -12.32 7.12
CA TRP A 8 -23.40 -11.54 7.71
C TRP A 8 -22.89 -10.58 8.80
N THR A 9 -22.12 -11.07 9.78
CA THR A 9 -21.60 -10.25 10.89
C THR A 9 -20.65 -9.15 10.43
N LEU A 10 -19.83 -9.43 9.41
CA LEU A 10 -18.89 -8.47 8.84
C LEU A 10 -19.50 -7.67 7.68
N ASN A 11 -20.80 -7.84 7.40
CA ASN A 11 -21.52 -7.17 6.33
C ASN A 11 -20.80 -7.28 4.96
N ILE A 12 -20.30 -8.47 4.62
CA ILE A 12 -19.60 -8.75 3.37
C ILE A 12 -20.63 -9.10 2.29
N ASN A 13 -20.95 -8.13 1.44
CA ASN A 13 -21.83 -8.31 0.29
C ASN A 13 -21.42 -7.36 -0.85
N LYS A 14 -22.04 -7.51 -2.02
CA LYS A 14 -21.71 -6.67 -3.19
C LYS A 14 -21.93 -5.19 -2.93
N LYS A 15 -23.04 -4.82 -2.29
CA LYS A 15 -23.38 -3.40 -2.02
C LYS A 15 -22.37 -2.77 -1.08
N SER A 16 -22.00 -3.44 0.01
CA SER A 16 -21.00 -2.93 0.94
C SER A 16 -19.62 -2.87 0.30
N ALA A 17 -19.24 -3.84 -0.54
CA ALA A 17 -17.99 -3.80 -1.28
C ALA A 17 -17.89 -2.58 -2.21
N GLU A 18 -18.96 -2.25 -2.94
CA GLU A 18 -19.00 -1.07 -3.82
C GLU A 18 -18.90 0.25 -3.03
N ILE A 19 -19.63 0.37 -1.93
CA ILE A 19 -19.58 1.55 -1.06
C ILE A 19 -18.17 1.71 -0.46
N SER A 20 -17.58 0.62 0.04
CA SER A 20 -16.24 0.61 0.59
C SER A 20 -15.21 1.00 -0.46
N TRP A 21 -15.30 0.44 -1.67
CA TRP A 21 -14.41 0.80 -2.77
C TRP A 21 -14.50 2.28 -3.11
N SER A 22 -15.71 2.82 -3.26
CA SER A 22 -15.90 4.24 -3.54
C SER A 22 -15.26 5.13 -2.48
N ARG A 23 -15.42 4.78 -1.19
CA ARG A 23 -14.82 5.54 -0.08
C ARG A 23 -13.30 5.48 -0.07
N ILE A 24 -12.75 4.28 -0.25
CA ILE A 24 -11.29 4.08 -0.34
C ILE A 24 -10.75 4.91 -1.49
N LYS A 25 -11.39 4.84 -2.67
CA LYS A 25 -10.97 5.60 -3.85
C LYS A 25 -10.95 7.10 -3.58
N THR A 26 -12.01 7.67 -3.00
CA THR A 26 -12.06 9.09 -2.66
C THR A 26 -10.92 9.51 -1.73
N VAL A 27 -10.66 8.75 -0.67
CA VAL A 27 -9.55 9.08 0.26
C VAL A 27 -8.19 9.00 -0.43
N LEU A 28 -7.99 8.01 -1.30
CA LEU A 28 -6.74 7.88 -2.05
C LEU A 28 -6.56 9.00 -3.08
N GLU A 29 -7.62 9.42 -3.75
CA GLU A 29 -7.62 10.57 -4.66
C GLU A 29 -7.34 11.89 -3.95
N GLU A 30 -7.83 12.05 -2.72
CA GLU A 30 -7.50 13.20 -1.87
C GLU A 30 -6.03 13.20 -1.47
N ALA A 31 -5.51 12.07 -1.00
CA ALA A 31 -4.10 11.92 -0.65
C ALA A 31 -3.17 12.12 -1.88
N GLU A 32 -3.59 11.68 -3.07
CA GLU A 32 -2.82 11.81 -4.31
C GLU A 32 -2.59 13.27 -4.72
N LYS A 33 -3.48 14.19 -4.34
CA LYS A 33 -3.33 15.63 -4.59
C LYS A 33 -2.20 16.26 -3.79
N GLU A 34 -1.89 15.71 -2.63
CA GLU A 34 -0.80 16.21 -1.76
C GLU A 34 0.58 15.73 -2.23
N LEU A 35 0.62 14.60 -2.95
CA LEU A 35 1.85 14.03 -3.51
C LEU A 35 2.40 14.90 -4.66
N GLY A 36 3.71 14.89 -4.86
CA GLY A 36 4.34 15.59 -6.00
C GLY A 36 4.04 14.91 -7.33
N ASP A 37 3.80 15.68 -8.39
CA ASP A 37 3.41 15.16 -9.71
C ASP A 37 4.51 14.35 -10.40
N ASN A 38 5.76 14.83 -10.41
CA ASN A 38 6.94 14.13 -10.92
C ASN A 38 8.25 14.87 -10.56
N PRO A 39 9.40 14.15 -10.42
CA PRO A 39 9.51 12.69 -10.31
C PRO A 39 8.86 12.13 -9.02
N ILE A 40 8.48 10.84 -9.05
CA ILE A 40 7.94 10.14 -7.87
C ILE A 40 8.96 10.21 -6.72
N GLY A 41 8.50 10.54 -5.52
CA GLY A 41 9.33 10.66 -4.32
C GLY A 41 9.95 12.05 -4.10
N THR A 42 9.55 13.05 -4.89
CA THR A 42 9.95 14.47 -4.69
C THR A 42 9.21 15.17 -3.57
N ARG A 43 7.92 14.83 -3.38
CA ARG A 43 7.08 15.37 -2.32
C ARG A 43 6.17 14.26 -1.79
N PHE A 44 6.13 14.18 -0.48
CA PHE A 44 5.38 13.27 0.36
C PHE A 44 4.13 13.95 0.93
N LEU A 45 3.32 13.23 1.72
CA LEU A 45 2.07 13.75 2.25
C LEU A 45 2.22 15.03 3.09
N THR A 46 3.37 15.19 3.76
CA THR A 46 3.63 16.31 4.68
C THR A 46 4.78 17.21 4.24
N GLY A 47 5.12 17.22 2.94
CA GLY A 47 6.21 18.03 2.38
C GLY A 47 7.32 17.17 1.78
N ASP A 48 8.55 17.67 1.79
CA ASP A 48 9.64 17.08 0.98
C ASP A 48 10.41 15.96 1.71
N THR A 49 10.05 15.68 2.97
CA THR A 49 10.67 14.64 3.80
C THR A 49 9.68 13.52 4.11
N PHE A 50 10.14 12.27 3.97
CA PHE A 50 9.37 11.08 4.31
C PHE A 50 9.09 11.04 5.81
N SER A 51 7.83 10.89 6.19
CA SER A 51 7.38 11.03 7.57
C SER A 51 6.48 9.87 8.03
N ALA A 52 6.04 9.93 9.29
CA ALA A 52 5.08 8.98 9.85
C ALA A 52 3.77 8.91 9.04
N ALA A 53 3.37 10.01 8.39
CA ALA A 53 2.17 10.01 7.54
C ALA A 53 2.33 9.06 6.35
N ASP A 54 3.49 9.06 5.71
CA ASP A 54 3.77 8.19 4.56
C ASP A 54 3.90 6.74 4.98
N ILE A 55 4.49 6.47 6.14
CA ILE A 55 4.55 5.11 6.72
C ILE A 55 3.14 4.58 6.97
N ALA A 56 2.28 5.39 7.59
CA ALA A 56 0.89 5.01 7.85
C ALA A 56 0.15 4.73 6.53
N LEU A 57 0.29 5.60 5.53
CA LEU A 57 -0.33 5.39 4.22
C LEU A 57 0.19 4.12 3.55
N CYS A 58 1.52 3.94 3.46
CA CYS A 58 2.15 2.75 2.90
C CYS A 58 1.61 1.47 3.56
N SER A 59 1.51 1.46 4.89
CA SER A 59 1.06 0.30 5.66
C SER A 59 -0.38 -0.10 5.32
N HIS A 60 -1.28 0.87 5.14
CA HIS A 60 -2.68 0.59 4.80
C HIS A 60 -2.85 0.23 3.33
N VAL A 61 -2.16 0.92 2.43
CA VAL A 61 -2.30 0.75 0.98
C VAL A 61 -1.58 -0.50 0.47
N ALA A 62 -0.59 -1.02 1.19
CA ALA A 62 0.14 -2.22 0.79
C ALA A 62 -0.75 -3.43 0.50
N LEU A 63 -1.86 -3.59 1.22
CA LEU A 63 -2.83 -4.66 0.97
C LEU A 63 -3.57 -4.52 -0.37
N LEU A 64 -3.66 -3.29 -0.88
CA LEU A 64 -4.36 -2.95 -2.11
C LEU A 64 -3.42 -2.90 -3.32
N VAL A 65 -2.15 -2.55 -3.12
CA VAL A 65 -1.16 -2.50 -4.20
C VAL A 65 -0.25 -3.70 -4.26
N LEU A 66 -0.14 -4.50 -3.20
CA LEU A 66 0.72 -5.69 -3.10
C LEU A 66 2.17 -5.42 -3.58
N PRO A 67 2.97 -4.65 -2.81
CA PRO A 67 4.38 -4.46 -3.12
C PRO A 67 5.12 -5.81 -3.03
N PRO A 68 5.94 -6.18 -4.03
CA PRO A 68 6.71 -7.43 -3.98
C PRO A 68 7.73 -7.45 -2.83
N GLU A 69 8.20 -6.30 -2.38
CA GLU A 69 9.12 -6.14 -1.23
C GLU A 69 8.41 -6.31 0.13
N HIS A 70 7.10 -6.52 0.15
CA HIS A 70 6.35 -6.66 1.39
C HIS A 70 6.46 -8.08 1.97
N GLU A 71 7.47 -8.33 2.80
CA GLU A 71 7.76 -9.62 3.45
C GLU A 71 6.55 -10.34 4.08
N PHE A 72 5.61 -9.61 4.69
CA PHE A 72 4.46 -10.23 5.37
C PHE A 72 3.22 -10.44 4.49
N ILE A 73 3.20 -9.93 3.26
CA ILE A 73 2.04 -10.00 2.36
C ILE A 73 2.38 -10.78 1.11
N ALA A 74 3.52 -10.47 0.48
CA ALA A 74 3.93 -11.04 -0.79
C ALA A 74 3.97 -12.59 -0.80
N PRO A 75 4.37 -13.30 0.28
CA PRO A 75 4.35 -14.76 0.29
C PRO A 75 2.95 -15.37 0.37
N TYR A 76 1.93 -14.62 0.81
CA TYR A 76 0.61 -15.14 1.16
C TYR A 76 -0.50 -14.72 0.19
N ILE A 77 -0.29 -13.64 -0.57
CA ILE A 77 -1.28 -13.11 -1.50
C ILE A 77 -0.67 -13.02 -2.90
N SER A 78 -1.22 -13.82 -3.83
CA SER A 78 -0.90 -13.73 -5.25
C SER A 78 -2.14 -13.35 -6.06
N MET A 79 -1.99 -12.40 -6.97
CA MET A 79 -3.07 -11.98 -7.87
C MET A 79 -3.49 -13.09 -8.84
N ASP A 80 -2.60 -14.04 -9.15
CA ASP A 80 -2.91 -15.18 -10.00
C ASP A 80 -3.99 -16.08 -9.39
N SER A 81 -4.08 -16.09 -8.05
CA SER A 81 -5.09 -16.85 -7.31
C SER A 81 -6.48 -16.17 -7.27
N ILE A 82 -6.57 -14.89 -7.63
CA ILE A 82 -7.81 -14.11 -7.53
C ILE A 82 -8.48 -14.05 -8.90
N GLN A 83 -9.65 -14.70 -9.01
CA GLN A 83 -10.43 -14.81 -10.25
C GLN A 83 -11.51 -13.73 -10.43
N ASP A 84 -11.73 -12.86 -9.45
CA ASP A 84 -12.73 -11.78 -9.56
C ASP A 84 -12.23 -10.67 -10.52
N PRO A 85 -12.88 -10.47 -11.69
CA PRO A 85 -12.44 -9.49 -12.66
C PRO A 85 -12.59 -8.05 -12.17
N ILE A 86 -13.56 -7.76 -11.31
CA ILE A 86 -13.76 -6.41 -10.76
C ILE A 86 -12.60 -6.08 -9.82
N PHE A 87 -12.25 -7.02 -8.94
CA PHE A 87 -11.11 -6.85 -8.05
C PHE A 87 -9.82 -6.67 -8.84
N ARG A 88 -9.58 -7.50 -9.87
CA ARG A 88 -8.38 -7.40 -10.70
C ARG A 88 -8.29 -6.07 -11.43
N SER A 89 -9.41 -5.56 -11.97
CA SER A 89 -9.46 -4.24 -12.60
C SER A 89 -9.09 -3.11 -11.62
N ARG A 90 -9.67 -3.13 -10.42
CA ARG A 90 -9.42 -2.15 -9.34
C ARG A 90 -7.98 -2.16 -8.86
N PHE A 91 -7.43 -3.35 -8.67
CA PHE A 91 -6.03 -3.55 -8.31
C PHE A 91 -5.08 -2.93 -9.34
N GLU A 92 -5.31 -3.23 -10.61
CA GLU A 92 -4.52 -2.72 -11.72
C GLU A 92 -4.68 -1.20 -11.92
N GLU A 93 -5.89 -0.68 -11.77
CA GLU A 93 -6.17 0.77 -11.75
C GLU A 93 -5.37 1.46 -10.65
N LEU A 94 -5.46 0.96 -9.42
CA LEU A 94 -4.78 1.55 -8.29
C LEU A 94 -3.26 1.47 -8.45
N ARG A 95 -2.70 0.34 -8.90
CA ARG A 95 -1.25 0.24 -9.12
C ARG A 95 -0.73 1.22 -10.17
N ARG A 96 -1.53 1.56 -11.18
CA ARG A 96 -1.15 2.55 -12.20
C ARG A 96 -1.35 4.00 -11.76
N SER A 97 -2.14 4.26 -10.74
CA SER A 97 -2.33 5.61 -10.19
C SER A 97 -1.03 6.20 -9.63
N LYS A 98 -0.98 7.52 -9.49
CA LYS A 98 0.20 8.22 -8.94
C LYS A 98 0.43 7.82 -7.48
N ILE A 99 -0.62 7.69 -6.68
CA ILE A 99 -0.47 7.19 -5.30
C ILE A 99 0.04 5.74 -5.27
N GLY A 100 -0.48 4.87 -6.15
CA GLY A 100 0.00 3.49 -6.24
C GLY A 100 1.47 3.39 -6.62
N GLN A 101 1.90 4.16 -7.61
CA GLN A 101 3.30 4.23 -8.03
C GLN A 101 4.20 4.83 -6.93
N CYS A 102 3.72 5.84 -6.21
CA CYS A 102 4.42 6.40 -5.05
C CYS A 102 4.61 5.37 -3.95
N MET A 103 3.57 4.60 -3.59
CA MET A 103 3.67 3.57 -2.56
C MET A 103 4.64 2.45 -2.95
N LEU A 104 4.57 1.97 -4.20
CA LEU A 104 5.50 0.97 -4.72
C LEU A 104 6.96 1.50 -4.65
N TRP A 105 7.16 2.77 -4.99
CA TRP A 105 8.47 3.41 -4.84
C TRP A 105 8.92 3.51 -3.38
N CYS A 106 8.04 3.87 -2.45
CA CYS A 106 8.36 3.94 -1.02
C CYS A 106 8.79 2.58 -0.47
N TYR A 107 8.09 1.50 -0.81
CA TYR A 107 8.48 0.14 -0.40
C TYR A 107 9.87 -0.26 -0.90
N LYS A 108 10.23 0.16 -2.11
CA LYS A 108 11.54 -0.11 -2.70
C LYS A 108 12.67 0.74 -2.11
N ASN A 109 12.41 2.00 -1.74
CA ASN A 109 13.48 2.98 -1.45
C ASN A 109 13.54 3.49 -0.01
N LYS A 110 12.45 3.38 0.76
CA LYS A 110 12.35 3.92 2.13
C LYS A 110 12.26 2.83 3.19
N ARG A 111 12.14 1.57 2.78
CA ARG A 111 12.17 0.44 3.70
C ARG A 111 13.60 0.29 4.25
N PRO A 112 13.77 0.09 5.57
CA PRO A 112 15.07 -0.24 6.14
C PRO A 112 15.63 -1.50 5.46
N ALA A 113 16.90 -1.47 5.08
CA ALA A 113 17.59 -2.66 4.58
C ALA A 113 17.44 -3.79 5.61
N SER A 114 17.12 -5.00 5.15
CA SER A 114 17.03 -6.12 6.06
C SER A 114 18.44 -6.43 6.59
N LYS A 115 18.56 -7.04 7.78
CA LYS A 115 19.87 -7.48 8.28
C LYS A 115 20.60 -8.44 7.32
N ALA A 116 19.90 -9.10 6.40
CA ALA A 116 20.51 -9.92 5.35
C ALA A 116 21.26 -9.08 4.30
N ASP A 117 20.85 -7.83 4.08
CA ASP A 117 21.50 -6.88 3.18
C ASP A 117 22.69 -6.17 3.86
N LEU A 118 22.74 -6.17 5.20
CA LEU A 118 23.77 -5.50 6.02
C LEU A 118 25.00 -6.37 6.32
N VAL A 119 25.04 -7.63 5.89
CA VAL A 119 26.24 -8.49 6.04
C VAL A 119 27.39 -8.02 5.12
N GLY A 120 27.17 -6.99 4.30
CA GLY A 120 28.19 -6.35 3.45
C GLY A 120 28.47 -4.86 3.72
N GLY A 121 27.90 -4.23 4.76
CA GLY A 121 28.03 -2.77 4.93
C GLY A 121 27.94 -2.31 6.38
N SER A 122 28.94 -1.52 6.78
CA SER A 122 29.21 -1.02 8.13
C SER A 122 28.01 -0.44 8.89
N SER A 123 28.03 -0.67 10.21
CA SER A 123 27.16 -0.14 11.26
C SER A 123 26.70 1.31 11.06
N PHE A 124 25.39 1.52 11.11
CA PHE A 124 24.77 2.84 11.26
C PHE A 124 24.35 3.01 12.73
N ASP A 125 25.02 3.93 13.42
CA ASP A 125 24.59 4.46 14.72
C ASP A 125 23.46 5.47 14.48
N VAL A 126 22.36 5.33 15.21
CA VAL A 126 21.28 6.32 15.25
C VAL A 126 21.42 7.10 16.54
N GLU A 127 21.92 8.33 16.44
CA GLU A 127 21.82 9.31 17.52
C GLU A 127 20.39 9.84 17.59
N VAL A 128 19.82 9.79 18.79
CA VAL A 128 18.52 10.37 19.13
C VAL A 128 18.82 11.63 19.94
N GLU A 129 18.48 12.80 19.40
CA GLU A 129 18.36 14.06 20.16
C GLU A 129 17.05 14.11 20.96
#